data_AF-A0A522YW86-F1
#
_entry.id   AF-A0A522YW86-F1
#
_cell.length_a   1.000
_cell.length_b   1.000
_cell.length_c   1.000
_cell.angle_alpha   90.00
_cell.angle_beta   90.00
_cell.angle_gamma   90.00
#
_symmetry.space_group_name_H-M   'P 1'
#
loop_
_entity.id
_entity.type
_entity.pdbx_description
1 polymer ?
#
loop_
_entity_poly.entity_id
_entity_poly.type
_entity_poly.pdbx_seq_one_letter_code
_entity_poly.pdbx_strand_id
1 'polypeptide(L)'
;MTPGLALALLLAAPAGAQGRNTYIAVGTATRSGYEELSVVGWGEGCSVAVKYLRYSPEGQGLRGVPDAFRIGTITLAPDAAEQSVRWTLSSEGGRGWSAEDMAAAAARLRDEGRHDRSGTLERLRAGRVADQPGLEALLTSTAVFQSDPPLGGFPERYRFSGVHYSPLVSCGLFDFVDPRSPRDGHRLVLARLPEPGVRRSRARAHVSNALLFYRNEGDLTSAEAELAVASAMDPQYALARYNHALLLSLHGRFNEALESLKAAVKRDGEYAVQARKAPELEALKDDPRLAAVLAAAPPPRERRPPPGAPEKPKPERKNAEPVRRHY
;
A
#
# COMPACT_ATOMS: atom_id res chain seq x y z
N MET A 1 -47.71 8.55 39.61
CA MET A 1 -47.41 9.48 38.51
C MET A 1 -46.33 10.42 39.00
N THR A 2 -45.09 10.17 38.57
CA THR A 2 -43.88 10.94 38.90
C THR A 2 -43.65 12.01 37.84
N PRO A 3 -43.31 13.26 38.19
CA PRO A 3 -42.65 14.16 37.26
C PRO A 3 -41.13 14.06 37.43
N GLY A 4 -40.43 13.95 36.30
CA GLY A 4 -38.98 13.84 36.22
C GLY A 4 -38.28 15.12 35.78
N LEU A 5 -36.97 14.93 35.55
CA LEU A 5 -35.97 15.83 34.93
C LEU A 5 -35.49 17.02 35.79
N ALA A 6 -34.20 17.35 35.87
CA ALA A 6 -32.98 16.75 35.31
C ALA A 6 -31.78 17.37 36.07
N LEU A 7 -30.84 16.55 36.53
CA LEU A 7 -29.57 17.01 37.06
C LEU A 7 -28.51 16.82 35.96
N ALA A 8 -28.08 17.93 35.37
CA ALA A 8 -27.01 17.94 34.38
C ALA A 8 -25.65 17.79 35.09
N LEU A 9 -25.08 16.58 35.04
CA LEU A 9 -23.65 16.37 35.32
C LEU A 9 -22.85 16.62 34.04
N LEU A 10 -22.15 17.76 34.01
CA LEU A 10 -21.04 18.03 33.10
C LEU A 10 -19.88 17.08 33.43
N LEU A 11 -19.81 15.94 32.75
CA LEU A 11 -18.57 15.16 32.65
C LEU A 11 -17.74 15.78 31.53
N ALA A 12 -16.67 16.48 31.93
CA ALA A 12 -15.58 16.83 31.03
C ALA A 12 -14.98 15.54 30.47
N ALA A 13 -15.18 15.30 29.17
CA ALA A 13 -14.50 14.23 28.45
C ALA A 13 -12.98 14.51 28.44
N PRO A 14 -12.10 13.54 28.72
CA PRO A 14 -10.70 13.71 28.45
C PRO A 14 -10.51 13.78 26.93
N ALA A 15 -10.13 14.98 26.48
CA ALA A 15 -9.58 15.20 25.15
C ALA A 15 -8.29 14.40 24.99
N GLY A 16 -8.14 13.71 23.85
CA GLY A 16 -6.83 13.22 23.42
C GLY A 16 -6.68 11.71 23.17
N ALA A 17 -7.73 11.01 22.72
CA ALA A 17 -7.53 9.73 22.02
C ALA A 17 -7.32 10.00 20.52
N GLN A 18 -6.16 10.56 20.15
CA GLN A 18 -5.73 10.56 18.76
C GLN A 18 -5.50 9.11 18.33
N GLY A 19 -6.28 8.67 17.35
CA GLY A 19 -6.31 7.30 16.85
C GLY A 19 -4.93 6.81 16.42
N ARG A 20 -4.36 5.91 17.21
CA ARG A 20 -3.40 4.94 16.71
C ARG A 20 -4.15 4.03 15.74
N ASN A 21 -4.03 4.30 14.44
CA ASN A 21 -4.40 3.35 13.39
C ASN A 21 -3.48 2.12 13.50
N THR A 22 -3.80 1.24 14.44
CA THR A 22 -3.32 -0.13 14.42
C THR A 22 -4.06 -0.79 13.28
N TYR A 23 -3.42 -0.88 12.11
CA TYR A 23 -3.92 -1.73 11.03
C TYR A 23 -3.96 -3.16 11.58
N ILE A 24 -5.15 -3.62 11.93
CA ILE A 24 -5.42 -5.04 12.10
C ILE A 24 -5.18 -5.62 10.70
N ALA A 25 -4.01 -6.22 10.52
CA ALA A 25 -3.68 -6.93 9.30
C ALA A 25 -4.70 -8.07 9.20
N VAL A 26 -5.69 -7.90 8.32
CA VAL A 26 -6.73 -8.90 8.02
C VAL A 26 -6.04 -10.23 7.80
N GLY A 27 -6.14 -11.16 8.76
CA GLY A 27 -5.54 -12.47 8.63
C GLY A 27 -6.16 -13.19 7.45
N THR A 28 -5.33 -13.93 6.73
CA THR A 28 -5.81 -14.92 5.77
C THR A 28 -6.64 -15.94 6.55
N ALA A 29 -7.96 -15.92 6.38
CA ALA A 29 -8.81 -16.98 6.93
C ALA A 29 -8.38 -18.31 6.30
N THR A 30 -7.79 -19.19 7.09
CA THR A 30 -7.50 -20.56 6.67
C THR A 30 -8.60 -21.48 7.19
N ARG A 31 -8.81 -22.63 6.54
CA ARG A 31 -9.81 -23.62 6.98
C ARG A 31 -9.50 -24.24 8.37
N SER A 32 -8.45 -23.82 9.08
CA SER A 32 -7.90 -24.49 10.27
C SER A 32 -7.43 -23.57 11.41
N GLY A 33 -7.69 -22.26 11.37
CA GLY A 33 -7.28 -21.29 12.41
C GLY A 33 -7.18 -19.85 11.88
N TYR A 34 -6.63 -18.94 12.71
CA TYR A 34 -6.31 -17.55 12.33
C TYR A 34 -4.83 -17.26 12.61
N GLU A 35 -4.14 -16.61 11.68
CA GLU A 35 -2.75 -16.17 11.82
C GLU A 35 -2.66 -14.67 11.57
N GLU A 36 -1.83 -13.98 12.36
CA GLU A 36 -1.56 -12.54 12.22
C GLU A 36 -0.05 -12.32 12.14
N LEU A 37 0.43 -11.94 10.97
CA LEU A 37 1.77 -11.37 10.78
C LEU A 37 1.65 -9.84 10.71
N SER A 38 2.45 -9.15 11.52
CA SER A 38 2.54 -7.70 11.51
C SER A 38 3.97 -7.23 11.70
N VAL A 39 4.31 -6.13 11.03
CA VAL A 39 5.58 -5.44 11.23
C VAL A 39 5.42 -4.47 12.39
N VAL A 40 6.27 -4.61 13.39
CA VAL A 40 6.38 -3.69 14.53
C VAL A 40 7.03 -2.38 14.07
N GLY A 41 8.08 -2.48 13.26
CA GLY A 41 8.70 -1.36 12.55
C GLY A 41 10.04 -1.73 11.92
N TRP A 42 10.60 -0.79 11.16
CA TRP A 42 11.87 -0.95 10.46
C TRP A 42 12.99 -0.23 11.20
N GLY A 43 14.03 -0.97 11.57
CA GLY A 43 15.26 -0.45 12.17
C GLY A 43 16.24 0.00 11.11
N GLU A 44 17.44 0.40 11.52
CA GLU A 44 18.51 0.80 10.59
C GLU A 44 18.97 -0.32 9.65
N GLY A 45 19.37 0.05 8.44
CA GLY A 45 19.71 -0.91 7.37
C GLY A 45 18.54 -1.83 7.00
N CYS A 46 18.85 -3.09 6.63
CA CYS A 46 17.84 -4.13 6.44
C CYS A 46 17.60 -4.85 7.77
N SER A 47 16.90 -4.18 8.69
CA SER A 47 16.44 -4.77 9.95
C SER A 47 14.97 -4.47 10.18
N VAL A 48 14.20 -5.49 10.56
CA VAL A 48 12.76 -5.38 10.75
C VAL A 48 12.32 -6.15 11.99
N ALA A 49 11.52 -5.49 12.83
CA ALA A 49 10.87 -6.11 13.97
C ALA A 49 9.49 -6.64 13.54
N VAL A 50 9.19 -7.88 13.90
CA VAL A 50 7.96 -8.57 13.50
C VAL A 50 7.26 -9.18 14.70
N LYS A 51 5.93 -9.24 14.61
CA LYS A 51 5.05 -9.94 15.52
C LYS A 51 4.22 -10.93 14.70
N TYR A 52 4.33 -12.20 15.05
CA TYR A 52 3.55 -13.30 14.51
C TYR A 52 2.70 -13.93 15.63
N LEU A 53 1.40 -14.08 15.38
CA LEU A 53 0.44 -14.69 16.30
C LEU A 53 -0.33 -15.78 15.56
N ARG A 54 -0.59 -16.90 16.24
CA ARG A 54 -1.40 -18.00 15.74
C ARG A 54 -2.49 -18.34 16.74
N TYR A 55 -3.69 -18.58 16.26
CA TYR A 55 -4.86 -18.85 17.07
C TYR A 55 -5.50 -20.17 16.66
N SER A 56 -5.91 -20.95 17.66
CA SER A 56 -6.69 -22.17 17.45
C SER A 56 -8.08 -21.85 16.87
N PRO A 57 -8.61 -22.65 15.94
CA PRO A 57 -9.95 -22.49 15.36
C PRO A 57 -11.09 -22.67 16.37
N GLU A 58 -10.83 -23.29 17.53
CA GLU A 58 -11.83 -23.53 18.58
C GLU A 58 -11.97 -22.36 19.57
N GLY A 59 -11.17 -21.30 19.42
CA GLY A 59 -11.25 -20.09 20.24
C GLY A 59 -12.50 -19.27 19.91
N GLN A 60 -13.25 -18.87 20.93
CA GLN A 60 -14.44 -18.02 20.80
C GLN A 60 -14.10 -16.65 20.15
N GLY A 61 -14.17 -16.58 18.81
CA GLY A 61 -14.08 -15.36 18.01
C GLY A 61 -12.73 -14.63 18.00
N LEU A 62 -12.72 -13.45 17.36
CA LEU A 62 -11.58 -12.52 17.14
C LEU A 62 -10.92 -11.95 18.44
N ARG A 63 -11.14 -12.58 19.60
CA ARG A 63 -10.60 -12.22 20.92
C ARG A 63 -9.94 -13.40 21.66
N GLY A 64 -9.68 -14.51 20.97
CA GLY A 64 -9.07 -15.70 21.55
C GLY A 64 -7.61 -15.50 22.00
N VAL A 65 -7.13 -16.39 22.86
CA VAL A 65 -5.71 -16.45 23.25
C VAL A 65 -4.93 -17.17 22.14
N PRO A 66 -3.82 -16.61 21.63
CA PRO A 66 -3.00 -17.30 20.64
C PRO A 66 -2.36 -18.55 21.25
N ASP A 67 -2.35 -19.65 20.48
CA ASP A 67 -1.70 -20.91 20.88
C ASP A 67 -0.20 -20.92 20.55
N ALA A 68 0.26 -20.03 19.68
CA ALA A 68 1.66 -19.73 19.46
C ALA A 68 1.87 -18.26 19.13
N PHE A 69 3.03 -17.75 19.52
CA PHE A 69 3.45 -16.40 19.19
C PHE A 69 4.95 -16.30 19.06
N ARG A 70 5.40 -15.37 18.21
CA ARG A 70 6.81 -14.99 18.07
C ARG A 70 6.92 -13.48 17.87
N ILE A 71 7.72 -12.81 18.69
CA ILE A 71 8.09 -11.40 18.56
C ILE A 71 9.62 -11.32 18.53
N GLY A 72 10.15 -10.67 17.50
CA GLY A 72 11.59 -10.63 17.30
C GLY A 72 12.01 -9.75 16.13
N THR A 73 13.30 -9.83 15.81
CA THR A 73 13.93 -9.08 14.72
C THR A 73 14.49 -10.02 13.68
N ILE A 74 14.36 -9.63 12.41
CA ILE A 74 15.04 -10.24 11.27
C ILE A 74 15.99 -9.18 10.71
N THR A 75 17.28 -9.52 10.61
CA THR A 75 18.31 -8.58 10.15
C THR A 75 19.16 -9.21 9.06
N LEU A 76 19.33 -8.49 7.96
CA LEU A 76 20.26 -8.79 6.88
C LEU A 76 21.36 -7.73 6.91
N ALA A 77 22.56 -8.13 7.32
CA ALA A 77 23.70 -7.22 7.37
C ALA A 77 24.14 -6.81 5.95
N PRO A 78 24.79 -5.65 5.76
CA PRO A 78 25.11 -5.11 4.43
C PRO A 78 25.87 -6.07 3.50
N ASP A 79 26.74 -6.92 4.06
CA ASP A 79 27.59 -7.87 3.31
C ASP A 79 27.22 -9.34 3.56
N ALA A 80 26.11 -9.59 4.28
CA ALA A 80 25.67 -10.96 4.57
C ALA A 80 24.80 -11.49 3.42
N ALA A 81 25.00 -12.76 3.08
CA ALA A 81 24.11 -13.51 2.19
C ALA A 81 22.91 -14.12 2.93
N GLU A 82 23.01 -14.26 4.26
CA GLU A 82 22.00 -14.91 5.10
C GLU A 82 21.42 -13.92 6.11
N GLN A 83 20.10 -14.01 6.32
CA GLN A 83 19.41 -13.26 7.36
C GLN A 83 19.65 -13.88 8.74
N SER A 84 19.82 -13.05 9.75
CA SER A 84 19.81 -13.45 11.16
C SER A 84 18.42 -13.22 11.76
N VAL A 85 17.96 -14.15 12.59
CA VAL A 85 16.66 -14.06 13.28
C VAL A 85 16.88 -14.15 14.77
N ARG A 86 16.33 -13.20 15.52
CA ARG A 86 16.38 -13.18 16.98
C ARG A 86 14.97 -13.04 17.53
N TRP A 87 14.49 -14.07 18.22
CA TRP A 87 13.22 -14.04 18.94
C TRP A 87 13.45 -13.51 20.35
N THR A 88 12.77 -12.41 20.66
CA THR A 88 12.81 -11.78 21.97
C THR A 88 11.75 -12.36 22.89
N LEU A 89 10.64 -12.81 22.31
CA LEU A 89 9.55 -13.48 23.02
C LEU A 89 8.94 -14.52 22.08
N SER A 90 8.83 -15.77 22.51
CA SER A 90 8.26 -16.84 21.70
C SER A 90 7.64 -17.95 22.55
N SER A 91 6.53 -18.51 22.09
CA SER A 91 5.91 -19.72 22.65
C SER A 91 5.29 -20.53 21.52
N GLU A 92 5.49 -21.85 21.54
CA GLU A 92 4.94 -22.78 20.53
C GLU A 92 3.72 -23.57 21.03
N GLY A 93 3.33 -23.43 22.31
CA GLY A 93 2.33 -24.28 22.95
C GLY A 93 1.48 -23.59 24.03
N GLY A 94 1.12 -22.32 23.84
CA GLY A 94 0.09 -21.61 24.62
C GLY A 94 0.37 -21.35 26.10
N ARG A 95 1.46 -21.86 26.68
CA ARG A 95 1.87 -21.54 28.06
C ARG A 95 2.53 -20.17 28.10
N GLY A 96 2.08 -19.30 29.01
CA GLY A 96 2.70 -17.99 29.28
C GLY A 96 2.28 -16.85 28.35
N TRP A 97 1.01 -16.78 27.93
CA TRP A 97 0.50 -15.65 27.16
C TRP A 97 0.08 -14.47 28.06
N SER A 98 0.51 -13.26 27.71
CA SER A 98 0.06 -12.00 28.30
C SER A 98 0.06 -10.92 27.21
N ALA A 99 -1.08 -10.27 27.00
CA ALA A 99 -1.18 -9.18 26.02
C ALA A 99 -0.28 -7.98 26.39
N GLU A 100 -0.10 -7.74 27.69
CA GLU A 100 0.77 -6.69 28.21
C GLU A 100 2.24 -7.00 27.93
N ASP A 101 2.69 -8.23 28.19
CA ASP A 101 4.08 -8.64 27.93
C ASP A 101 4.40 -8.57 26.43
N MET A 102 3.43 -8.94 25.59
CA MET A 102 3.56 -8.85 24.13
C MET A 102 3.66 -7.39 23.67
N ALA A 103 2.83 -6.51 24.22
CA ALA A 103 2.88 -5.08 23.93
C ALA A 103 4.19 -4.46 24.43
N ALA A 104 4.67 -4.86 25.62
CA ALA A 104 5.93 -4.42 26.19
C ALA A 104 7.13 -4.91 25.36
N ALA A 105 7.12 -6.18 24.92
CA ALA A 105 8.16 -6.71 24.04
C ALA A 105 8.20 -5.98 22.69
N ALA A 106 7.04 -5.72 22.09
CA ALA A 106 6.94 -4.94 20.86
C ALA A 106 7.33 -3.47 21.06
N ALA A 107 7.04 -2.87 22.23
CA ALA A 107 7.50 -1.51 22.57
C ALA A 107 9.02 -1.48 22.69
N ARG A 108 9.60 -2.41 23.46
CA ARG A 108 11.06 -2.54 23.61
C ARG A 108 11.75 -2.69 22.27
N LEU A 109 11.24 -3.54 21.36
CA LEU A 109 11.82 -3.68 20.03
C LEU A 109 11.72 -2.42 19.18
N ARG A 110 10.68 -1.59 19.34
CA ARG A 110 10.60 -0.29 18.64
C ARG A 110 11.71 0.64 19.08
N ASP A 111 11.99 0.65 20.38
CA ASP A 111 13.02 1.50 20.97
C ASP A 111 14.44 0.98 20.64
N GLU A 112 14.65 -0.33 20.77
CA GLU A 112 15.90 -1.01 20.43
C GLU A 112 16.15 -0.96 18.92
N GLY A 113 17.35 -0.55 18.49
CA GLY A 113 17.71 -0.51 17.07
C GLY A 113 16.85 0.44 16.22
N ARG A 114 16.02 1.30 16.87
CA ARG A 114 15.15 2.29 16.23
C ARG A 114 14.17 1.67 15.23
N HIS A 115 13.50 0.58 15.61
CA HIS A 115 12.44 -0.02 14.80
C HIS A 115 11.11 0.73 14.93
N ASP A 116 11.14 2.06 14.84
CA ASP A 116 9.97 2.95 14.90
C ASP A 116 9.48 3.38 13.51
N ARG A 117 10.25 3.10 12.46
CA ARG A 117 9.95 3.55 11.10
C ARG A 117 8.88 2.69 10.45
N SER A 118 7.86 3.34 9.90
CA SER A 118 6.77 2.67 9.20
C SER A 118 7.19 2.27 7.78
N GLY A 119 7.04 0.99 7.48
CA GLY A 119 7.16 0.47 6.12
C GLY A 119 5.85 0.58 5.36
N THR A 120 5.72 -0.21 4.31
CA THR A 120 4.44 -0.32 3.61
C THR A 120 4.22 -1.76 3.13
N LEU A 121 3.02 -2.26 3.37
CA LEU A 121 2.61 -3.59 2.97
C LEU A 121 2.00 -3.57 1.58
N GLU A 122 2.41 -4.51 0.75
CA GLU A 122 1.62 -4.96 -0.38
C GLU A 122 1.23 -6.42 -0.16
N ARG A 123 -0.07 -6.65 -0.02
CA ARG A 123 -0.65 -7.98 0.11
C ARG A 123 -1.18 -8.41 -1.24
N LEU A 124 -0.86 -9.63 -1.63
CA LEU A 124 -1.41 -10.20 -2.86
C LEU A 124 -2.90 -10.49 -2.66
N ARG A 125 -3.70 -10.08 -3.64
CA ARG A 125 -5.11 -10.42 -3.67
C ARG A 125 -5.30 -11.91 -3.91
N ALA A 126 -6.30 -12.49 -3.26
CA ALA A 126 -6.81 -13.81 -3.58
C ALA A 126 -7.82 -13.78 -4.76
N GLY A 127 -8.07 -12.61 -5.36
CA GLY A 127 -9.04 -12.42 -6.43
C GLY A 127 -8.43 -12.50 -7.84
N ARG A 128 -9.29 -12.62 -8.86
CA ARG A 128 -8.92 -12.68 -10.28
C ARG A 128 -8.00 -11.53 -10.71
N VAL A 129 -7.06 -11.75 -11.61
CA VAL A 129 -6.33 -10.68 -12.32
C VAL A 129 -6.96 -10.54 -13.72
N ALA A 130 -7.17 -9.33 -14.21
CA ALA A 130 -7.72 -9.12 -15.53
C ALA A 130 -6.75 -9.63 -16.61
N ASP A 131 -7.29 -10.19 -17.69
CA ASP A 131 -6.50 -10.87 -18.71
C ASP A 131 -5.65 -9.88 -19.52
N GLN A 132 -4.36 -9.82 -19.22
CA GLN A 132 -3.35 -9.07 -19.96
C GLN A 132 -2.00 -9.81 -19.94
N PRO A 133 -1.32 -10.00 -21.10
CA PRO A 133 -0.01 -10.64 -21.14
C PRO A 133 0.99 -10.02 -20.14
N GLY A 134 1.54 -10.86 -19.27
CA GLY A 134 2.53 -10.47 -18.26
C GLY A 134 1.99 -9.79 -17.00
N LEU A 135 0.73 -9.33 -16.98
CA LEU A 135 0.18 -8.61 -15.83
C LEU A 135 0.09 -9.49 -14.58
N GLU A 136 -0.35 -10.74 -14.75
CA GLU A 136 -0.39 -11.71 -13.65
C GLU A 136 0.99 -11.89 -13.04
N ALA A 137 2.03 -12.13 -13.84
CA ALA A 137 3.39 -12.28 -13.34
C ALA A 137 3.88 -11.03 -12.57
N LEU A 138 3.52 -9.82 -13.01
CA LEU A 138 3.88 -8.58 -12.30
C LEU A 138 3.17 -8.45 -10.94
N LEU A 139 1.92 -8.90 -10.85
CA LEU A 139 1.08 -8.74 -9.67
C LEU A 139 1.20 -9.88 -8.68
N THR A 140 1.40 -11.12 -9.12
CA THR A 140 1.26 -12.32 -8.26
C THR A 140 2.56 -13.08 -8.06
N SER A 141 3.63 -12.72 -8.76
CA SER A 141 4.94 -13.39 -8.66
C SER A 141 6.04 -12.45 -8.16
N THR A 142 7.22 -13.02 -7.96
CA THR A 142 8.43 -12.26 -7.61
C THR A 142 9.23 -11.78 -8.83
N ALA A 143 8.72 -11.94 -10.06
CA ALA A 143 9.48 -11.71 -11.30
C ALA A 143 10.03 -10.28 -11.45
N VAL A 144 9.38 -9.29 -10.84
CA VAL A 144 9.80 -7.88 -10.88
C VAL A 144 10.89 -7.53 -9.88
N PHE A 145 11.21 -8.43 -8.95
CA PHE A 145 12.19 -8.15 -7.90
C PHE A 145 13.57 -8.61 -8.34
N GLN A 146 14.39 -7.64 -8.74
CA GLN A 146 15.83 -7.77 -8.61
C GLN A 146 16.13 -7.72 -7.11
N SER A 147 16.66 -8.79 -6.54
CA SER A 147 16.83 -8.96 -5.09
C SER A 147 18.20 -9.54 -4.74
N ASP A 148 18.70 -9.17 -3.57
CA ASP A 148 19.97 -9.67 -3.01
C ASP A 148 19.83 -10.02 -1.51
N PRO A 149 19.97 -11.30 -1.11
CA PRO A 149 20.19 -12.45 -1.98
C PRO A 149 18.99 -12.69 -2.93
N PRO A 150 19.19 -13.37 -4.07
CA PRO A 150 18.09 -13.74 -4.95
C PRO A 150 17.02 -14.51 -4.17
N LEU A 151 15.75 -14.19 -4.40
CA LEU A 151 14.64 -14.78 -3.64
C LEU A 151 14.48 -16.31 -3.79
N GLY A 152 15.22 -16.98 -4.68
CA GLY A 152 15.52 -18.43 -4.59
C GLY A 152 14.36 -19.43 -4.78
N GLY A 153 14.72 -20.68 -5.11
CA GLY A 153 13.81 -21.78 -5.48
C GLY A 153 13.11 -22.44 -4.29
N PHE A 154 12.09 -21.77 -3.75
CA PHE A 154 11.18 -22.43 -2.82
C PHE A 154 10.47 -23.61 -3.51
N PRO A 155 10.24 -24.73 -2.80
CA PRO A 155 9.42 -25.81 -3.35
C PRO A 155 8.05 -25.26 -3.78
N GLU A 156 7.46 -25.81 -4.85
CA GLU A 156 6.15 -25.39 -5.41
C GLU A 156 5.01 -25.31 -4.38
N ARG A 157 5.19 -25.90 -3.20
CA ARG A 157 4.26 -25.77 -2.08
C ARG A 157 4.14 -24.34 -1.57
N TYR A 158 5.21 -23.55 -1.56
CA TYR A 158 5.13 -22.17 -1.05
C TYR A 158 4.59 -21.23 -2.12
N ARG A 159 3.70 -20.33 -1.71
CA ARG A 159 3.16 -19.27 -2.55
C ARG A 159 3.55 -17.92 -2.00
N PHE A 160 3.93 -17.01 -2.89
CA PHE A 160 4.11 -15.62 -2.52
C PHE A 160 2.77 -15.05 -2.04
N SER A 161 2.76 -14.46 -0.85
CA SER A 161 1.57 -13.91 -0.17
C SER A 161 1.58 -12.39 -0.12
N GLY A 162 2.77 -11.80 -0.02
CA GLY A 162 2.95 -10.36 0.01
C GLY A 162 4.35 -9.97 0.41
N VAL A 163 4.61 -8.67 0.45
CA VAL A 163 5.89 -8.12 0.89
C VAL A 163 5.67 -6.82 1.66
N HIS A 164 6.43 -6.67 2.74
CA HIS A 164 6.54 -5.44 3.48
C HIS A 164 7.81 -4.71 3.03
N TYR A 165 7.65 -3.52 2.48
CA TYR A 165 8.78 -2.68 2.09
C TYR A 165 9.26 -1.84 3.26
N SER A 166 10.57 -1.70 3.36
CA SER A 166 11.20 -0.65 4.17
C SER A 166 10.78 0.75 3.70
N PRO A 167 10.87 1.79 4.57
CA PRO A 167 10.47 3.15 4.24
C PRO A 167 11.13 3.71 2.98
N LEU A 168 12.41 3.38 2.77
CA LEU A 168 13.22 3.83 1.62
C LEU A 168 13.24 2.84 0.45
N VAL A 169 12.49 1.74 0.55
CA VAL A 169 12.39 0.71 -0.49
C VAL A 169 13.74 0.02 -0.79
N SER A 170 14.70 0.08 0.13
CA SER A 170 16.01 -0.56 0.00
C SER A 170 16.00 -2.04 0.40
N CYS A 171 14.98 -2.45 1.16
CA CYS A 171 14.77 -3.82 1.61
C CYS A 171 13.28 -4.19 1.58
N GLY A 172 12.99 -5.47 1.40
CA GLY A 172 11.65 -6.05 1.49
C GLY A 172 11.64 -7.30 2.36
N LEU A 173 10.66 -7.42 3.25
CA LEU A 173 10.34 -8.65 3.98
C LEU A 173 9.24 -9.37 3.21
N PHE A 174 9.63 -10.41 2.49
CA PHE A 174 8.76 -11.25 1.68
C PHE A 174 8.11 -12.32 2.55
N ASP A 175 6.81 -12.47 2.38
CA ASP A 175 5.99 -13.47 3.03
C ASP A 175 5.56 -14.53 2.03
N PHE A 176 6.00 -15.76 2.25
CA PHE A 176 5.56 -16.93 1.51
C PHE A 176 4.75 -17.83 2.43
N VAL A 177 3.63 -18.34 1.94
CA VAL A 177 2.74 -19.21 2.70
C VAL A 177 2.68 -20.60 2.09
N ASP A 178 2.77 -21.65 2.92
CA ASP A 178 2.44 -23.01 2.53
C ASP A 178 0.93 -23.24 2.73
N PRO A 179 0.12 -23.32 1.66
CA PRO A 179 -1.32 -23.51 1.76
C PRO A 179 -1.69 -24.89 2.32
N ARG A 180 -0.75 -25.85 2.38
CA ARG A 180 -0.96 -27.18 2.97
C ARG A 180 -0.73 -27.20 4.48
N SER A 181 -0.03 -26.20 5.02
CA SER A 181 0.23 -26.05 6.45
C SER A 181 -0.25 -24.69 6.94
N PRO A 182 -1.57 -24.50 7.13
CA PRO A 182 -2.13 -23.19 7.47
C PRO A 182 -1.89 -22.80 8.94
N ARG A 183 -1.20 -23.67 9.69
CA ARG A 183 -0.61 -23.42 11.00
C ARG A 183 0.90 -23.54 10.80
N ASP A 184 1.64 -22.45 10.95
CA ASP A 184 3.09 -22.33 10.63
C ASP A 184 3.43 -22.30 9.12
N GLY A 185 2.51 -21.79 8.29
CA GLY A 185 2.71 -21.73 6.85
C GLY A 185 3.69 -20.63 6.40
N HIS A 186 3.94 -19.63 7.25
CA HIS A 186 4.73 -18.46 6.90
C HIS A 186 6.23 -18.74 6.85
N ARG A 187 6.83 -18.43 5.70
CA ARG A 187 8.26 -18.38 5.47
C ARG A 187 8.65 -16.95 5.12
N LEU A 188 9.31 -16.29 6.07
CA LEU A 188 9.74 -14.91 5.93
C LEU A 188 11.17 -14.82 5.38
N VAL A 189 11.34 -14.00 4.36
CA VAL A 189 12.62 -13.77 3.68
C VAL A 189 12.87 -12.28 3.59
N LEU A 190 13.94 -11.81 4.21
CA LEU A 190 14.39 -10.43 4.11
C LEU A 190 15.43 -10.33 2.99
N ALA A 191 15.21 -9.43 2.04
CA ALA A 191 16.11 -9.21 0.92
C ALA A 191 16.32 -7.71 0.66
N ARG A 192 17.50 -7.37 0.13
CA ARG A 192 17.81 -6.04 -0.42
C ARG A 192 17.14 -5.89 -1.77
N LEU A 193 16.66 -4.69 -2.04
CA LEU A 193 16.01 -4.30 -3.29
C LEU A 193 16.84 -3.21 -3.96
N PRO A 194 17.76 -3.57 -4.88
CA PRO A 194 18.56 -2.60 -5.63
C PRO A 194 17.73 -1.68 -6.52
N GLU A 195 16.50 -2.06 -6.88
CA GLU A 195 15.62 -1.26 -7.71
C GLU A 195 14.55 -0.51 -6.85
N PRO A 196 14.77 0.77 -6.48
CA PRO A 196 13.79 1.53 -5.71
C PRO A 196 12.50 1.78 -6.49
N GLY A 197 12.53 1.66 -7.83
CA GLY A 197 11.38 1.80 -8.72
C GLY A 197 10.33 0.70 -8.58
N VAL A 198 10.65 -0.42 -7.92
CA VAL A 198 9.77 -1.60 -7.85
C VAL A 198 8.37 -1.29 -7.31
N ARG A 199 8.26 -0.41 -6.30
CA ARG A 199 6.96 0.01 -5.75
C ARG A 199 6.10 0.73 -6.79
N ARG A 200 6.72 1.60 -7.58
CA ARG A 200 6.03 2.32 -8.65
C ARG A 200 5.65 1.39 -9.79
N SER A 201 6.53 0.46 -10.15
CA SER A 201 6.26 -0.55 -11.17
C SER A 201 5.06 -1.42 -10.80
N ARG A 202 4.99 -1.88 -9.54
CA ARG A 202 3.83 -2.62 -9.04
C ARG A 202 2.58 -1.75 -8.92
N ALA A 203 2.71 -0.49 -8.46
CA ALA A 203 1.55 0.42 -8.36
C ALA A 203 0.94 0.67 -9.74
N ARG A 204 1.79 0.78 -10.76
CA ARG A 204 1.37 0.86 -12.16
C ARG A 204 0.65 -0.41 -12.61
N ALA A 205 1.14 -1.59 -12.26
CA ALA A 205 0.46 -2.84 -12.61
C ALA A 205 -0.96 -2.89 -12.01
N HIS A 206 -1.12 -2.49 -10.75
CA HIS A 206 -2.44 -2.37 -10.12
C HIS A 206 -3.34 -1.34 -10.82
N VAL A 207 -2.82 -0.17 -11.21
CA VAL A 207 -3.59 0.79 -12.02
C VAL A 207 -4.02 0.20 -13.36
N SER A 208 -3.14 -0.53 -14.05
CA SER A 208 -3.47 -1.18 -15.32
C SER A 208 -4.61 -2.19 -15.12
N ASN A 209 -4.51 -3.04 -14.10
CA ASN A 209 -5.53 -4.03 -13.77
C ASN A 209 -6.88 -3.37 -13.43
N ALA A 210 -6.85 -2.29 -12.65
CA ALA A 210 -8.05 -1.52 -12.33
C ALA A 210 -8.77 -1.00 -13.58
N LEU A 211 -8.01 -0.44 -14.52
CA LEU A 211 -8.57 0.10 -15.76
C LEU A 211 -9.14 -1.00 -16.66
N LEU A 212 -8.56 -2.20 -16.64
CA LEU A 212 -9.11 -3.36 -17.35
C LEU A 212 -10.43 -3.81 -16.75
N PHE A 213 -10.52 -3.95 -15.41
CA PHE A 213 -11.79 -4.27 -14.75
C PHE A 213 -12.87 -3.24 -15.03
N TYR A 214 -12.53 -1.96 -14.94
CA TYR A 214 -13.48 -0.88 -15.22
C TYR A 214 -13.96 -0.91 -16.68
N ARG A 215 -13.05 -0.94 -17.65
CA ARG A 215 -13.39 -0.76 -19.07
C ARG A 215 -13.97 -1.99 -19.74
N ASN A 216 -13.49 -3.18 -19.36
CA ASN A 216 -13.84 -4.42 -20.07
C ASN A 216 -14.95 -5.20 -19.36
N GLU A 217 -14.97 -5.17 -18.02
CA GLU A 217 -15.90 -5.97 -17.22
C GLU A 217 -16.98 -5.13 -16.52
N GLY A 218 -16.79 -3.80 -16.45
CA GLY A 218 -17.66 -2.93 -15.65
C GLY A 218 -17.58 -3.21 -14.14
N ASP A 219 -16.58 -3.97 -13.69
CA ASP A 219 -16.39 -4.34 -12.30
C ASP A 219 -15.72 -3.20 -11.53
N LEU A 220 -16.55 -2.24 -11.12
CA LEU A 220 -16.13 -1.08 -10.36
C LEU A 220 -15.55 -1.44 -8.98
N THR A 221 -15.98 -2.55 -8.38
CA THR A 221 -15.51 -3.00 -7.06
C THR A 221 -14.08 -3.52 -7.16
N SER A 222 -13.80 -4.43 -8.11
CA SER A 222 -12.42 -4.89 -8.34
C SER A 222 -11.51 -3.76 -8.79
N ALA A 223 -12.00 -2.84 -9.61
CA ALA A 223 -11.23 -1.70 -10.07
C ALA A 223 -10.85 -0.75 -8.92
N GLU A 224 -11.78 -0.46 -8.00
CA GLU A 224 -11.48 0.34 -6.82
C GLU A 224 -10.46 -0.36 -5.91
N ALA A 225 -10.63 -1.66 -5.67
CA ALA A 225 -9.70 -2.44 -4.84
C ALA A 225 -8.25 -2.37 -5.37
N GLU A 226 -8.08 -2.48 -6.69
CA GLU A 226 -6.76 -2.32 -7.33
C GLU A 226 -6.19 -0.91 -7.17
N LEU A 227 -7.01 0.14 -7.31
CA LEU A 227 -6.56 1.52 -7.14
C LEU A 227 -6.23 1.88 -5.69
N ALA A 228 -6.93 1.26 -4.73
CA ALA A 228 -6.62 1.37 -3.32
C ALA A 228 -5.22 0.81 -3.03
N VAL A 229 -4.91 -0.38 -3.56
CA VAL A 229 -3.57 -0.99 -3.43
C VAL A 229 -2.50 -0.10 -4.09
N ALA A 230 -2.72 0.34 -5.33
CA ALA A 230 -1.78 1.22 -6.05
C ALA A 230 -1.49 2.51 -5.27
N SER A 231 -2.54 3.16 -4.73
CA SER A 231 -2.44 4.41 -3.98
C SER A 231 -1.74 4.24 -2.62
N ALA A 232 -1.89 3.07 -1.99
CA ALA A 232 -1.19 2.74 -0.75
C ALA A 232 0.31 2.49 -0.99
N MET A 233 0.65 1.86 -2.12
CA MET A 233 2.04 1.52 -2.45
C MET A 233 2.88 2.71 -2.88
N ASP A 234 2.37 3.58 -3.75
CA ASP A 234 3.02 4.85 -4.06
C ASP A 234 2.00 5.98 -3.85
N PRO A 235 1.92 6.53 -2.63
CA PRO A 235 1.08 7.68 -2.33
C PRO A 235 1.44 8.92 -3.16
N GLN A 236 2.58 8.94 -3.85
CA GLN A 236 2.96 10.04 -4.73
C GLN A 236 2.63 9.75 -6.20
N TYR A 237 2.11 8.55 -6.51
CA TYR A 237 1.76 8.16 -7.86
C TYR A 237 0.43 8.80 -8.27
N ALA A 238 0.57 9.98 -8.89
CA ALA A 238 -0.55 10.81 -9.29
C ALA A 238 -1.55 10.09 -10.22
N LEU A 239 -1.08 9.17 -11.07
CA LEU A 239 -1.95 8.39 -11.95
C LEU A 239 -2.91 7.48 -11.16
N ALA A 240 -2.43 6.82 -10.11
CA ALA A 240 -3.26 5.99 -9.26
C ALA A 240 -4.33 6.83 -8.55
N ARG A 241 -3.93 7.97 -7.96
CA ARG A 241 -4.85 8.89 -7.28
C ARG A 241 -5.89 9.49 -8.20
N TYR A 242 -5.51 9.85 -9.43
CA TYR A 242 -6.42 10.38 -10.42
C TYR A 242 -7.49 9.35 -10.81
N ASN A 243 -7.08 8.14 -11.21
CA ASN A 243 -8.03 7.10 -11.56
C ASN A 243 -8.92 6.71 -10.37
N HIS A 244 -8.37 6.72 -9.15
CA HIS A 244 -9.15 6.42 -7.95
C HIS A 244 -10.22 7.49 -7.72
N ALA A 245 -9.90 8.76 -7.94
CA ALA A 245 -10.88 9.85 -7.87
C ALA A 245 -12.04 9.67 -8.86
N LEU A 246 -11.74 9.23 -10.10
CA LEU A 246 -12.77 8.96 -11.10
C LEU A 246 -13.72 7.84 -10.63
N LEU A 247 -13.17 6.71 -10.15
CA LEU A 247 -14.00 5.61 -9.66
C LEU A 247 -14.78 5.99 -8.40
N LEU A 248 -14.20 6.74 -7.46
CA LEU A 248 -14.91 7.21 -6.27
C LEU A 248 -16.09 8.11 -6.65
N SER A 249 -15.93 8.96 -7.67
CA SER A 249 -17.01 9.80 -8.19
C SER A 249 -18.16 8.96 -8.76
N LEU A 250 -17.84 7.92 -9.55
CA LEU A 250 -18.85 6.99 -10.08
C LEU A 250 -19.63 6.25 -8.97
N HIS A 251 -19.00 6.00 -7.82
CA HIS A 251 -19.66 5.41 -6.65
C HIS A 251 -20.38 6.45 -5.76
N GLY A 252 -20.43 7.73 -6.15
CA GLY A 252 -21.04 8.80 -5.37
C GLY A 252 -20.23 9.23 -4.13
N ARG A 253 -19.00 8.74 -3.97
CA ARG A 253 -18.09 9.09 -2.85
C ARG A 253 -17.34 10.38 -3.16
N PHE A 254 -18.10 11.44 -3.38
CA PHE A 254 -17.63 12.73 -3.88
C PHE A 254 -16.56 13.40 -3.03
N ASN A 255 -16.68 13.33 -1.70
CA ASN A 255 -15.68 13.92 -0.80
C ASN A 255 -14.31 13.27 -0.98
N GLU A 256 -14.27 11.95 -1.09
CA GLU A 256 -13.02 11.19 -1.25
C GLU A 256 -12.46 11.31 -2.66
N ALA A 257 -13.34 11.42 -3.66
CA ALA A 257 -12.98 11.71 -5.04
C ALA A 257 -12.24 13.05 -5.14
N LEU A 258 -12.78 14.11 -4.53
CA LEU A 258 -12.16 15.44 -4.55
C LEU A 258 -10.81 15.47 -3.84
N GLU A 259 -10.67 14.79 -2.69
CA GLU A 259 -9.38 14.69 -2.00
C GLU A 259 -8.34 13.91 -2.81
N SER A 260 -8.75 12.80 -3.43
CA SER A 260 -7.87 12.01 -4.31
C SER A 260 -7.46 12.80 -5.56
N LEU A 261 -8.40 13.54 -6.17
CA LEU A 261 -8.14 14.37 -7.33
C LEU A 261 -7.21 15.53 -6.99
N LYS A 262 -7.47 16.25 -5.89
CA LYS A 262 -6.60 17.32 -5.38
C LYS A 262 -5.18 16.83 -5.17
N ALA A 263 -5.04 15.62 -4.64
CA ALA A 263 -3.76 14.99 -4.42
C ALA A 263 -3.03 14.61 -5.72
N ALA A 264 -3.74 14.21 -6.77
CA ALA A 264 -3.18 13.98 -8.10
C ALA A 264 -2.77 15.29 -8.80
N VAL A 265 -3.66 16.29 -8.81
CA VAL A 265 -3.45 17.62 -9.42
C VAL A 265 -2.26 18.35 -8.77
N LYS A 266 -2.14 18.28 -7.44
CA LYS A 266 -0.99 18.86 -6.72
C LYS A 266 0.35 18.28 -7.18
N ARG A 267 0.37 17.04 -7.67
CA ARG A 267 1.58 16.38 -8.15
C ARG A 267 1.88 16.70 -9.60
N ASP A 268 0.86 16.74 -10.45
CA ASP A 268 0.99 17.06 -11.86
C ASP A 268 -0.28 17.77 -12.36
N GLY A 269 -0.10 19.00 -12.87
CA GLY A 269 -1.18 19.84 -13.40
C GLY A 269 -1.93 19.23 -14.58
N GLU A 270 -1.30 18.27 -15.28
CA GLU A 270 -1.93 17.54 -16.38
C GLU A 270 -3.24 16.86 -15.95
N TYR A 271 -3.33 16.40 -14.70
CA TYR A 271 -4.56 15.77 -14.20
C TYR A 271 -5.72 16.75 -14.05
N ALA A 272 -5.47 18.06 -13.91
CA ALA A 272 -6.54 19.04 -13.95
C ALA A 272 -7.07 19.22 -15.37
N VAL A 273 -6.21 19.12 -16.39
CA VAL A 273 -6.61 19.15 -17.80
C VAL A 273 -7.45 17.92 -18.15
N GLN A 274 -7.05 16.75 -17.67
CA GLN A 274 -7.79 15.50 -17.88
C GLN A 274 -9.13 15.51 -17.13
N ALA A 275 -9.15 15.93 -15.85
CA ALA A 275 -10.35 16.00 -15.03
C ALA A 275 -11.44 16.90 -15.62
N ARG A 276 -11.07 18.03 -16.26
CA ARG A 276 -12.04 18.91 -16.95
C ARG A 276 -12.81 18.22 -18.08
N LYS A 277 -12.28 17.12 -18.61
CA LYS A 277 -12.87 16.36 -19.73
C LYS A 277 -13.40 15.00 -19.30
N ALA A 278 -13.30 14.65 -18.02
CA ALA A 278 -13.62 13.32 -17.53
C ALA A 278 -15.15 13.18 -17.32
N PRO A 279 -15.84 12.31 -18.08
CA PRO A 279 -17.27 12.09 -17.89
C PRO A 279 -17.60 11.53 -16.49
N GLU A 280 -16.65 10.84 -15.85
CA GLU A 280 -16.80 10.31 -14.49
C GLU A 280 -16.99 11.41 -13.43
N LEU A 281 -16.61 12.65 -13.73
CA LEU A 281 -16.77 13.81 -12.85
C LEU A 281 -17.98 14.68 -13.19
N GLU A 282 -18.84 14.25 -14.13
CA GLU A 282 -20.01 15.03 -14.55
C GLU A 282 -20.95 15.35 -13.37
N ALA A 283 -21.12 14.41 -12.44
CA ALA A 283 -21.92 14.59 -11.22
C ALA A 283 -21.35 15.68 -10.27
N LEU A 284 -20.09 16.06 -10.44
CA LEU A 284 -19.37 17.05 -9.62
C LEU A 284 -19.17 18.40 -10.35
N LYS A 285 -19.64 18.57 -11.59
CA LYS A 285 -19.31 19.75 -12.43
C LYS A 285 -19.71 21.08 -11.78
N ASP A 286 -20.81 21.09 -11.04
CA ASP A 286 -21.36 22.28 -10.38
C ASP A 286 -20.86 22.41 -8.93
N ASP A 287 -20.04 21.46 -8.45
CA ASP A 287 -19.45 21.51 -7.12
C ASP A 287 -18.30 22.55 -7.08
N PRO A 288 -18.41 23.62 -6.28
CA PRO A 288 -17.38 24.66 -6.23
C PRO A 288 -16.01 24.13 -5.76
N ARG A 289 -16.00 23.01 -5.03
CA ARG A 289 -14.76 22.35 -4.57
C ARG A 289 -14.00 21.73 -5.74
N LEU A 290 -14.70 21.19 -6.74
CA LEU A 290 -14.06 20.70 -7.97
C LEU A 290 -13.40 21.86 -8.70
N ALA A 291 -14.12 22.97 -8.90
CA ALA A 291 -13.58 24.17 -9.53
C ALA A 291 -12.33 24.70 -8.81
N ALA A 292 -12.35 24.73 -7.47
CA ALA A 292 -11.21 25.13 -6.66
C ALA A 292 -9.99 24.22 -6.85
N VAL A 293 -10.18 22.89 -6.89
CA VAL A 293 -9.10 21.93 -7.15
C VAL A 293 -8.48 22.15 -8.53
N LEU A 294 -9.31 22.35 -9.55
CA LEU A 294 -8.85 22.53 -10.93
C LEU A 294 -8.21 23.91 -11.20
N ALA A 295 -8.60 24.93 -10.45
CA ALA A 295 -8.03 26.27 -10.53
C ALA A 295 -6.67 26.36 -9.81
N ALA A 296 -6.48 25.59 -8.72
CA ALA A 296 -5.23 25.53 -7.97
C ALA A 296 -4.16 24.64 -8.62
N ALA A 297 -4.36 24.20 -9.87
CA ALA A 297 -3.46 23.28 -10.55
C ALA A 297 -2.11 23.95 -10.86
N PRO A 298 -0.97 23.31 -10.53
CA PRO A 298 0.33 23.74 -11.02
C PRO A 298 0.40 23.58 -12.56
N PRO A 299 1.40 24.16 -13.24
CA PRO A 299 1.64 23.82 -14.64
C PRO A 299 1.86 22.31 -14.81
N PRO A 300 1.42 21.70 -15.93
CA PRO A 300 1.74 20.30 -16.23
C PRO A 300 3.24 20.04 -16.15
N ARG A 301 3.64 18.92 -15.56
CA ARG A 301 5.06 18.57 -15.53
C ARG A 301 5.54 18.27 -16.95
N GLU A 302 6.60 18.95 -17.39
CA GLU A 302 7.26 18.59 -18.64
C GLU A 302 7.73 17.13 -18.55
N ARG A 303 7.21 16.29 -19.44
CA ARG A 303 7.70 14.92 -19.59
C ARG A 303 9.11 15.03 -20.17
N ARG A 304 10.12 14.82 -19.33
CA ARG A 304 11.48 14.69 -19.82
C ARG A 304 11.50 13.52 -20.80
N PRO A 305 11.89 13.73 -22.06
CA PRO A 305 11.98 12.63 -23.01
C PRO A 305 12.93 11.56 -22.46
N PRO A 306 12.69 10.26 -22.76
CA PRO A 306 13.61 9.22 -22.33
C PRO A 306 15.02 9.52 -22.87
N PRO A 307 16.09 9.18 -22.13
CA PRO A 307 17.45 9.37 -22.60
C PRO A 307 17.60 8.74 -24.00
N GLY A 308 18.02 9.54 -25.00
CA GLY A 308 18.20 9.08 -26.37
C GLY A 308 17.00 9.28 -27.32
N ALA A 309 15.89 9.89 -26.89
CA ALA A 309 14.86 10.30 -27.84
C ALA A 309 15.35 11.49 -28.69
N PRO A 310 15.08 11.51 -30.01
CA PRO A 310 15.44 12.63 -30.86
C PRO A 310 14.75 13.90 -30.35
N GLU A 311 15.55 14.96 -30.16
CA GLU A 311 15.05 16.27 -29.74
C GLU A 311 14.07 16.77 -30.82
N LYS A 312 12.82 17.06 -30.44
CA LYS A 312 11.85 17.58 -31.41
C LYS A 312 12.38 18.93 -31.90
N PRO A 313 12.41 19.19 -33.23
CA PRO A 313 12.88 20.46 -33.74
C PRO A 313 12.02 21.58 -33.15
N LYS A 314 12.67 22.57 -32.52
CA LYS A 314 12.00 23.76 -32.00
C LYS A 314 11.24 24.42 -33.17
N PRO A 315 9.98 24.83 -33.00
CA PRO A 315 9.25 25.50 -34.06
C PRO A 315 9.99 26.78 -34.44
N GLU A 316 10.39 26.88 -35.71
CA GLU A 316 10.99 28.09 -36.27
C GLU A 316 10.02 29.25 -36.06
N ARG A 317 10.48 30.28 -35.34
CA ARG A 317 9.80 31.58 -35.32
C ARG A 317 9.87 32.12 -36.75
N LYS A 318 8.77 32.03 -37.49
CA LYS A 318 8.60 32.76 -38.74
C LYS A 318 8.66 34.26 -38.42
N ASN A 319 9.81 34.87 -38.62
CA ASN A 319 9.92 36.32 -38.67
C ASN A 319 9.09 36.79 -39.86
N ALA A 320 7.99 37.49 -39.59
CA ALA A 320 7.21 38.15 -40.61
C ALA A 320 8.04 39.30 -41.18
N GLU A 321 8.56 39.16 -42.39
CA GLU A 321 9.05 40.28 -43.17
C GLU A 321 7.87 41.12 -43.66
N PRO A 322 7.91 42.47 -43.54
CA PRO A 322 6.84 43.32 -44.01
C PRO A 322 6.90 43.42 -45.54
N VAL A 323 5.87 42.89 -46.21
CA VAL A 323 5.67 43.04 -47.65
C VAL A 323 5.53 44.54 -47.98
N ARG A 324 6.56 45.14 -48.59
CA ARG A 324 6.44 46.45 -49.23
C ARG A 324 5.64 46.28 -50.52
N ARG A 325 4.43 46.83 -50.54
CA ARG A 325 3.68 47.05 -51.78
C ARG A 325 4.33 48.19 -52.54
N HIS A 326 4.82 47.93 -53.73
CA HIS A 326 5.01 48.98 -54.74
C HIS A 326 3.76 49.01 -55.62
N TYR A 327 3.26 50.24 -55.80
CA TYR A 327 2.10 50.60 -56.61
C TYR A 327 2.29 50.25 -58.08
#